data_AF-A0A950SCT6-F1
#
_entry.id   AF-A0A950SCT6-F1
#
_cell.length_a   1.000
_cell.length_b   1.000
_cell.length_c   1.000
_cell.angle_alpha   90.00
_cell.angle_beta   90.00
_cell.angle_gamma   90.00
#
_symmetry.space_group_name_H-M   'P 1'
#
loop_
_entity.id
_entity.type
_entity.pdbx_description
1 polymer ?
#
loop_
_entity_poly.entity_id
_entity_poly.type
_entity_poly.pdbx_seq_one_letter_code
_entity_poly.pdbx_strand_id
1 'polypeptide(L)'
;MVEAVAATKPTATCPECGAARPDPSRVCPACGAPPMRAGDKRALDNEVRTEDLEPYVALRYIARLFKVLAVLMLIMLLGEVVTGIVTNGIAAFMTLLGEATRLLVLAGLLWAGGDITILLIDAGHDLRVARILLGRINAAMHEREEREKNR
;
A
#
# COMPACT_ATOMS: atom_id res chain seq x y z
N MET A 1 5.97 -9.75 -57.54
CA MET A 1 6.64 -9.08 -56.41
C MET A 1 5.51 -8.47 -55.58
N VAL A 2 4.91 -9.24 -54.65
CA VAL A 2 5.31 -9.37 -53.22
C VAL A 2 5.15 -7.98 -52.57
N GLU A 3 4.23 -7.72 -51.63
CA GLU A 3 3.98 -8.39 -50.35
C GLU A 3 2.52 -8.30 -49.90
N ALA A 4 2.03 -9.37 -49.26
CA ALA A 4 0.78 -9.38 -48.51
C ALA A 4 0.97 -8.64 -47.19
N VAL A 5 0.13 -7.62 -46.93
CA VAL A 5 0.06 -6.95 -45.63
C VAL A 5 -0.51 -7.94 -44.61
N ALA A 6 0.37 -8.54 -43.83
CA ALA A 6 0.01 -9.42 -42.72
C ALA A 6 -0.85 -8.66 -41.72
N ALA A 7 -2.07 -9.15 -41.47
CA ALA A 7 -2.95 -8.65 -40.44
C ALA A 7 -2.29 -8.82 -39.07
N THR A 8 -1.75 -7.74 -38.53
CA THR A 8 -1.25 -7.66 -37.16
C THR A 8 -2.44 -7.77 -36.22
N LYS A 9 -2.66 -8.96 -35.65
CA LYS A 9 -3.57 -9.16 -34.52
C LYS A 9 -3.23 -8.14 -33.43
N PRO A 10 -4.22 -7.47 -32.80
CA PRO A 10 -3.94 -6.55 -31.72
C PRO A 10 -3.20 -7.34 -30.64
N THR A 11 -1.95 -6.95 -30.38
CA THR A 11 -1.15 -7.44 -29.25
C THR A 11 -1.92 -7.11 -27.99
N ALA A 12 -2.66 -8.08 -27.46
CA ALA A 12 -3.38 -7.92 -26.21
C ALA A 12 -2.34 -7.62 -25.13
N THR A 13 -2.36 -6.43 -24.55
CA THR A 13 -1.54 -6.13 -23.38
C THR A 13 -2.12 -6.86 -22.17
N CYS A 14 -1.25 -7.34 -21.29
CA CYS A 14 -1.68 -8.01 -20.09
C CYS A 14 -2.28 -6.98 -19.11
N PRO A 15 -3.52 -7.17 -18.61
CA PRO A 15 -4.15 -6.20 -17.72
C PRO A 15 -3.45 -6.05 -16.35
N GLU A 16 -2.79 -7.11 -15.87
CA GLU A 16 -2.12 -7.12 -14.56
C GLU A 16 -0.74 -6.43 -14.55
N CYS A 17 -0.06 -6.32 -15.70
CA CYS A 17 1.32 -5.80 -15.74
C CYS A 17 1.65 -4.91 -16.94
N GLY A 18 0.70 -4.69 -17.84
CA GLY A 18 0.87 -3.84 -19.05
C GLY A 18 1.78 -4.43 -20.13
N ALA A 19 2.44 -5.57 -19.90
CA ALA A 19 3.35 -6.17 -20.88
C ALA A 19 2.59 -6.67 -22.14
N ALA A 20 3.25 -6.59 -23.30
CA ALA A 20 2.70 -7.12 -24.55
C ALA A 20 2.53 -8.65 -24.44
N ARG A 21 1.29 -9.14 -24.60
CA ARG A 21 0.95 -10.57 -24.52
C ARG A 21 0.49 -11.05 -25.91
N PRO A 22 1.34 -11.78 -26.65
CA PRO A 22 0.99 -12.24 -27.99
C PRO A 22 -0.05 -13.37 -27.98
N ASP A 23 -0.18 -14.12 -26.88
CA ASP A 23 -1.18 -15.19 -26.71
C ASP A 23 -1.97 -15.03 -25.40
N PRO A 24 -3.26 -14.65 -25.46
CA PRO A 24 -4.11 -14.51 -24.28
C PRO A 24 -4.51 -15.86 -23.67
N SER A 25 -4.41 -16.97 -24.42
CA SER A 25 -4.85 -18.31 -23.99
C SER A 25 -3.83 -19.06 -23.12
N ARG A 26 -2.61 -18.53 -22.99
CA ARG A 26 -1.55 -19.01 -22.10
C ARG A 26 -1.28 -18.00 -21.01
N VAL A 27 -0.78 -18.42 -19.85
CA VAL A 27 -0.36 -17.54 -18.75
C VAL A 27 0.57 -16.41 -19.23
N CYS A 28 0.43 -15.22 -18.64
CA CYS A 28 1.25 -14.08 -19.02
C CYS A 28 2.73 -14.33 -18.67
N PRO A 29 3.68 -14.22 -19.62
CA PRO A 29 5.08 -14.49 -19.34
C PRO A 29 5.74 -13.43 -18.44
N ALA A 30 5.16 -12.22 -18.33
CA ALA A 30 5.73 -11.13 -17.56
C ALA A 30 5.31 -11.13 -16.07
N CYS A 31 4.07 -11.52 -15.76
CA CYS A 31 3.53 -11.49 -14.40
C CYS A 31 2.83 -12.77 -13.95
N GLY A 32 2.64 -13.75 -14.84
CA GLY A 32 1.94 -15.00 -14.52
C GLY A 32 0.43 -14.90 -14.36
N ALA A 33 -0.19 -13.82 -14.85
CA ALA A 33 -1.65 -13.72 -14.91
C ALA A 33 -2.25 -14.95 -15.63
N PRO A 34 -3.34 -15.55 -15.11
CA PRO A 34 -4.00 -16.71 -15.71
C PRO A 34 -4.42 -16.46 -17.16
N PRO A 35 -4.65 -17.53 -17.96
CA PRO A 35 -5.09 -17.39 -19.33
C PRO A 35 -6.47 -16.71 -19.39
N MET A 36 -6.61 -15.75 -20.29
CA MET A 36 -7.84 -15.02 -20.53
C MET A 36 -8.73 -15.83 -21.46
N ARG A 37 -9.91 -16.25 -20.99
CA ARG A 37 -10.90 -16.97 -21.79
C ARG A 37 -11.77 -15.97 -22.57
N ALA A 38 -12.24 -16.37 -23.76
CA ALA A 38 -13.19 -15.56 -24.53
C ALA A 38 -14.49 -15.36 -23.72
N GLY A 39 -14.74 -14.13 -23.27
CA GLY A 39 -15.84 -13.78 -22.34
C GLY A 39 -15.39 -13.35 -20.94
N ASP A 40 -14.09 -13.40 -20.63
CA ASP A 40 -13.57 -12.85 -19.38
C ASP A 40 -13.70 -11.31 -19.38
N LYS A 41 -14.63 -10.80 -18.57
CA LYS A 41 -14.79 -9.37 -18.31
C LYS A 41 -13.57 -8.74 -17.62
N ARG A 42 -12.61 -9.55 -17.14
CA ARG A 42 -11.34 -9.09 -16.58
C ARG A 42 -10.55 -8.20 -17.55
N ALA A 43 -10.69 -8.33 -18.86
CA ALA A 43 -10.00 -7.45 -19.81
C ALA A 43 -10.69 -6.07 -19.97
N LEU A 44 -11.99 -5.98 -19.68
CA LEU A 44 -12.76 -4.74 -19.74
C LEU A 44 -12.84 -4.04 -18.38
N ASP A 45 -12.83 -4.80 -17.28
CA ASP A 45 -12.84 -4.28 -15.90
C ASP A 45 -11.41 -4.02 -15.33
N ASN A 46 -10.34 -4.42 -16.03
CA ASN A 46 -8.95 -4.12 -15.66
C ASN A 46 -8.30 -3.02 -16.53
N GLU A 47 -9.07 -2.03 -16.98
CA GLU A 47 -8.48 -0.70 -16.91
C GLU A 47 -8.29 -0.46 -15.42
N VAL A 48 -7.12 -0.84 -14.91
CA VAL A 48 -6.70 -0.69 -13.52
C VAL A 48 -6.96 0.76 -13.21
N ARG A 49 -8.10 1.04 -12.54
CA ARG A 49 -8.52 2.39 -12.24
C ARG A 49 -7.35 3.01 -11.54
N THR A 50 -6.80 4.04 -12.14
CA THR A 50 -5.71 4.80 -11.56
C THR A 50 -6.13 5.40 -10.21
N GLU A 51 -7.44 5.51 -9.95
CA GLU A 51 -8.04 5.76 -8.65
C GLU A 51 -7.72 4.71 -7.56
N ASP A 52 -7.51 3.43 -7.91
CA ASP A 52 -7.01 2.38 -7.00
C ASP A 52 -5.47 2.37 -6.88
N LEU A 53 -4.77 3.15 -7.70
CA LEU A 53 -3.32 3.17 -7.76
C LEU A 53 -2.67 4.10 -6.74
N GLU A 54 -3.42 5.03 -6.13
CA GLU A 54 -2.83 5.93 -5.12
C GLU A 54 -3.76 6.45 -3.99
N PRO A 55 -4.55 5.59 -3.29
CA PRO A 55 -5.24 6.02 -2.07
C PRO A 55 -4.30 6.15 -0.85
N TYR A 56 -2.98 6.03 -1.01
CA TYR A 56 -2.02 6.14 0.08
C TYR A 56 -1.61 7.59 0.39
N VAL A 57 -1.84 8.53 -0.52
CA VAL A 57 -1.52 9.95 -0.27
C VAL A 57 -2.41 10.50 0.84
N ALA A 58 -3.72 10.19 0.81
CA ALA A 58 -4.67 10.57 1.85
C ALA A 58 -4.30 9.98 3.22
N LEU A 59 -3.88 8.70 3.27
CA LEU A 59 -3.45 8.04 4.50
C LEU A 59 -2.17 8.67 5.09
N ARG A 60 -1.25 9.13 4.23
CA ARG A 60 -0.04 9.84 4.64
C ARG A 60 -0.35 11.18 5.29
N TYR A 61 -1.38 11.88 4.81
CA TYR A 61 -1.85 13.11 5.46
C TYR A 61 -2.45 12.81 6.84
N ILE A 62 -3.28 11.77 6.95
CA ILE A 62 -3.86 11.36 8.24
C ILE A 62 -2.76 11.02 9.26
N ALA A 63 -1.74 10.27 8.86
CA ALA A 63 -0.60 9.95 9.74
C ALA A 63 0.18 11.20 10.21
N ARG A 64 0.35 12.19 9.31
CA ARG A 64 0.97 13.49 9.67
C ARG A 64 0.09 14.29 10.64
N LEU A 65 -1.24 14.29 10.44
CA LEU A 65 -2.19 14.95 11.33
C LEU A 65 -2.11 14.38 12.75
N PHE A 66 -1.98 13.06 12.91
CA PHE A 66 -1.79 12.43 14.22
C PHE A 66 -0.51 12.90 14.91
N LYS A 67 0.61 13.04 14.18
CA LYS A 67 1.85 13.61 14.73
C LYS A 67 1.67 15.08 15.14
N VAL A 68 1.01 15.89 14.32
CA VAL A 68 0.72 17.30 14.65
C VAL A 68 -0.13 17.40 15.92
N LEU A 69 -1.18 16.59 16.03
CA LEU A 69 -2.06 16.61 17.21
C LEU A 69 -1.34 16.11 18.47
N ALA A 70 -0.43 15.14 18.35
CA ALA A 70 0.41 14.69 19.46
C ALA A 70 1.34 15.81 19.95
N VAL A 71 1.95 16.58 19.03
CA VAL A 71 2.77 17.74 19.40
C VAL A 71 1.92 18.82 20.06
N LEU A 72 0.74 19.13 19.53
CA LEU A 72 -0.18 20.10 20.13
C LEU A 72 -0.60 19.69 21.55
N MET A 73 -0.87 18.40 21.78
CA MET A 73 -1.15 17.87 23.13
C MET A 73 0.03 18.07 24.08
N LEU A 74 1.27 17.87 23.60
CA LEU A 74 2.47 18.07 24.40
C LEU A 74 2.67 19.55 24.75
N ILE A 75 2.37 20.46 23.82
CA ILE A 75 2.39 21.90 24.06
C ILE A 75 1.33 22.29 25.09
N MET A 76 0.10 21.76 24.98
CA MET A 76 -0.95 22.01 25.98
C MET A 76 -0.54 21.48 27.37
N LEU A 77 0.03 20.27 27.43
CA LEU A 77 0.55 19.70 28.67
C LEU A 77 1.59 20.61 29.33
N LEU A 78 2.55 21.14 28.56
CA LEU A 78 3.52 22.11 29.09
C LEU A 78 2.83 23.36 29.63
N GLY A 79 1.78 23.84 28.95
CA GLY A 79 0.96 24.95 29.40
C GLY A 79 0.27 24.68 30.75
N GLU A 80 -0.32 23.50 30.92
CA GLU A 80 -0.94 23.09 32.19
C GLU A 80 0.10 22.95 33.31
N VAL A 81 1.28 22.41 33.00
CA VAL A 81 2.36 22.29 33.99
C VAL A 81 2.83 23.66 34.46
N VAL A 82 3.09 24.59 33.54
CA VAL A 82 3.53 25.95 33.89
C VAL A 82 2.44 26.70 34.66
N THR A 83 1.19 26.68 34.17
CA THR A 83 0.09 27.39 34.84
C THR A 83 -0.20 26.79 36.22
N GLY A 84 -0.23 25.47 36.36
CA GLY A 84 -0.46 24.80 37.65
C GLY A 84 0.62 25.09 38.69
N ILE A 85 1.90 25.17 38.28
CA ILE A 85 2.99 25.57 39.17
C ILE A 85 2.84 27.04 39.60
N VAL A 86 2.51 27.94 38.67
CA VAL A 86 2.36 29.38 38.96
C VAL A 86 1.18 29.67 39.89
N THR A 87 0.05 28.97 39.73
CA THR A 87 -1.17 29.27 40.51
C THR A 87 -1.20 28.56 41.86
N ASN A 88 -0.78 27.29 41.92
CA ASN A 88 -1.00 26.44 43.10
C ASN A 88 0.30 25.97 43.77
N GLY A 89 1.46 26.24 43.16
CA GLY A 89 2.77 25.86 43.70
C GLY A 89 2.90 24.35 43.95
N ILE A 90 3.61 23.98 45.03
CA ILE A 90 3.97 22.59 45.36
C ILE A 90 2.73 21.77 45.78
N ALA A 91 1.65 22.42 46.22
CA ALA A 91 0.44 21.74 46.68
C ALA A 91 -0.26 20.94 45.57
N ALA A 92 -0.13 21.36 44.31
CA ALA A 92 -0.73 20.68 43.16
C ALA A 92 0.19 19.63 42.52
N PHE A 93 1.38 19.37 43.09
CA PHE A 93 2.37 18.48 42.48
C PHE A 93 1.83 17.07 42.22
N MET A 94 1.15 16.46 43.19
CA MET A 94 0.63 15.09 43.05
C MET A 94 -0.49 14.98 42.02
N THR A 95 -1.34 16.01 41.89
CA THR A 95 -2.42 16.04 40.90
C THR A 95 -1.88 16.30 39.50
N LEU A 96 -0.97 17.28 39.34
CA LEU A 96 -0.30 17.56 38.07
C LEU A 96 0.46 16.34 37.55
N LEU A 97 1.14 15.58 38.43
CA LEU A 97 1.89 14.40 38.02
C LEU A 97 0.97 13.30 37.45
N GLY A 98 -0.20 13.10 38.06
CA GLY A 98 -1.19 12.13 37.60
C GLY A 98 -1.79 12.52 36.25
N GLU A 99 -2.22 13.77 36.10
CA GLU A 99 -2.76 14.30 34.85
C GLU A 99 -1.72 14.33 33.74
N ALA A 100 -0.50 14.78 34.05
CA ALA A 100 0.61 14.81 33.11
C ALA A 100 0.96 13.43 32.58
N THR A 101 1.01 12.41 33.45
CA THR A 101 1.28 11.03 33.03
C THR A 101 0.21 10.54 32.05
N ARG A 102 -1.07 10.82 32.33
CA ARG A 102 -2.17 10.43 31.44
C ARG A 102 -2.07 11.10 30.07
N LEU A 103 -1.83 12.41 30.05
CA LEU A 103 -1.67 13.18 28.80
C LEU A 103 -0.43 12.73 28.02
N LEU A 104 0.68 12.45 28.71
CA LEU A 104 1.91 11.97 28.10
C LEU A 104 1.73 10.59 27.46
N VAL A 105 1.03 9.67 28.13
CA VAL A 105 0.68 8.35 27.57
C VAL A 105 -0.20 8.51 26.34
N LEU A 106 -1.23 9.36 26.38
CA LEU A 106 -2.11 9.60 25.22
C LEU A 106 -1.36 10.22 24.05
N ALA A 107 -0.48 11.20 24.31
CA ALA A 107 0.35 11.82 23.28
C ALA A 107 1.33 10.82 22.66
N GLY A 108 1.95 9.97 23.49
CA GLY A 108 2.84 8.91 23.02
C GLY A 108 2.13 7.87 22.18
N LEU A 109 0.93 7.42 22.60
CA LEU A 109 0.11 6.48 21.85
C LEU A 109 -0.27 7.07 20.48
N LEU A 110 -0.63 8.35 20.45
CA LEU A 110 -1.00 9.05 19.23
C LEU A 110 0.19 9.19 18.26
N TRP A 111 1.37 9.49 18.78
CA TRP A 111 2.61 9.56 18.01
C TRP A 111 2.95 8.19 17.40
N ALA A 112 2.89 7.13 18.23
CA ALA A 112 3.12 5.75 17.80
C ALA A 112 2.10 5.31 16.74
N GLY A 113 0.83 5.66 16.88
CA GLY A 113 -0.20 5.37 15.87
C GLY A 113 0.10 6.03 14.52
N GLY A 114 0.59 7.27 14.53
CA GLY A 114 1.06 7.94 13.31
C GLY A 114 2.25 7.24 12.67
N ASP A 115 3.19 6.72 13.47
CA ASP A 115 4.37 6.00 12.97
C ASP A 115 4.02 4.62 12.39
N ILE A 116 3.17 3.86 13.09
CA ILE A 116 2.65 2.56 12.61
C ILE A 116 1.92 2.73 11.28
N THR A 117 1.15 3.81 11.12
CA THR A 117 0.44 4.06 9.85
C THR A 117 1.40 4.26 8.69
N ILE A 118 2.53 4.96 8.90
CA ILE A 118 3.54 5.13 7.86
C ILE A 118 4.18 3.79 7.50
N LEU A 119 4.53 2.97 8.49
CA LEU A 119 5.09 1.64 8.27
C LEU A 119 4.12 0.71 7.51
N LEU A 120 2.82 0.83 7.79
CA LEU A 120 1.79 0.04 7.10
C LEU A 120 1.65 0.44 5.62
N ILE A 121 1.88 1.72 5.29
CA ILE A 121 1.91 2.20 3.90
C ILE A 121 3.08 1.54 3.15
N ASP A 122 4.28 1.54 3.75
CA ASP A 122 5.46 0.94 3.14
C ASP A 122 5.29 -0.58 2.97
N ALA A 123 4.69 -1.26 3.96
CA ALA A 123 4.35 -2.68 3.86
C ALA A 123 3.37 -2.98 2.72
N GLY A 124 2.43 -2.06 2.42
CA GLY A 124 1.51 -2.19 1.30
C GLY A 124 2.21 -2.24 -0.07
N HIS A 125 3.30 -1.47 -0.23
CA HIS A 125 4.13 -1.49 -1.43
C HIS A 125 4.86 -2.83 -1.59
N ASP A 126 5.43 -3.35 -0.50
CA ASP A 126 6.18 -4.61 -0.52
C ASP A 126 5.28 -5.82 -0.81
N LEU A 127 4.04 -5.81 -0.32
CA LEU A 127 3.04 -6.84 -0.63
C LEU A 127 2.67 -6.86 -2.12
N ARG A 128 2.66 -5.70 -2.79
CA ARG A 128 2.43 -5.63 -4.24
C ARG A 128 3.58 -6.28 -5.00
N VAL A 129 4.82 -5.96 -4.64
CA VAL A 129 6.01 -6.56 -5.27
C VAL A 129 6.04 -8.08 -5.05
N ALA A 130 5.73 -8.53 -3.84
CA ALA A 130 5.65 -9.96 -3.51
C ALA A 130 4.64 -10.70 -4.40
N ARG A 131 3.45 -10.13 -4.64
CA ARG A 131 2.43 -10.72 -5.52
C ARG A 131 2.94 -10.88 -6.96
N ILE A 132 3.64 -9.87 -7.48
CA ILE A 132 4.21 -9.91 -8.84
C ILE A 132 5.28 -10.99 -8.94
N LEU A 133 6.19 -11.09 -7.96
CA LEU A 133 7.24 -12.11 -7.94
C LEU A 133 6.67 -13.53 -7.84
N LEU A 134 5.70 -13.76 -6.96
CA LEU A 134 5.01 -15.05 -6.84
C LEU A 134 4.30 -15.43 -8.14
N GLY A 135 3.67 -14.47 -8.82
CA GLY A 135 3.07 -14.69 -10.13
C GLY A 135 4.10 -15.14 -11.17
N ARG A 136 5.27 -14.49 -11.22
CA ARG A 136 6.38 -14.89 -12.13
C ARG A 136 6.91 -16.29 -11.82
N ILE A 137 7.09 -16.63 -10.55
CA ILE A 137 7.54 -17.96 -10.14
C ILE A 137 6.52 -19.03 -10.54
N ASN A 138 5.23 -18.77 -10.28
CA ASN A 138 4.17 -19.71 -10.62
C ASN A 138 4.08 -19.95 -12.14
N ALA A 139 4.25 -18.91 -12.95
CA ALA A 139 4.29 -19.04 -14.41
C ALA A 139 5.50 -19.85 -14.90
N ALA A 140 6.69 -19.61 -14.34
CA ALA A 140 7.89 -20.37 -14.69
C ALA A 140 7.77 -21.85 -14.32
N MET A 141 7.08 -22.17 -13.21
CA MET A 141 6.77 -23.54 -12.81
C MET A 141 5.83 -24.23 -13.78
N HIS A 142 4.73 -23.58 -14.18
CA HIS A 142 3.82 -24.13 -15.19
C HIS A 142 4.48 -24.34 -16.55
N GLU A 143 5.37 -23.43 -16.98
CA GLU A 143 6.12 -23.61 -18.23
C GLU A 143 7.06 -24.83 -18.16
N ARG A 144 7.67 -25.10 -16.99
CA ARG A 144 8.48 -26.31 -16.77
C ARG A 144 7.64 -27.58 -16.82
N GLU A 145 6.49 -27.58 -16.17
CA GLU A 145 5.56 -28.71 -16.17
C GLU A 145 5.05 -29.02 -17.59
N GLU A 146 4.70 -28.00 -18.37
CA GLU A 146 4.34 -28.16 -19.79
C GLU A 146 5.50 -28.74 -20.62
N ARG A 147 6.75 -28.30 -20.38
CA ARG A 147 7.93 -28.83 -21.07
C ARG A 147 8.21 -30.30 -20.72
N GLU A 148 8.04 -30.69 -19.46
CA GLU A 148 8.19 -32.08 -19.03
C GLU A 148 7.13 -32.99 -19.64
N LYS A 149 5.88 -32.52 -19.74
CA LYS A 149 4.78 -33.30 -20.33
C LYS A 149 4.93 -33.50 -21.84
N ASN A 150 5.67 -32.62 -22.52
CA ASN A 150 5.87 -32.65 -23.96
C ASN A 150 7.18 -33.36 -24.38
N ARG A 151 7.89 -33.98 -23.43
CA ARG A 151 9.10 -34.77 -23.62
C ARG A 151 8.81 -36.26 -23.43
#